data_AF-A0A182N5V9-F1
#
_entry.id   AF-A0A182N5V9-F1
#
_cell.length_a   1.000
_cell.length_b   1.000
_cell.length_c   1.000
_cell.angle_alpha   90.00
_cell.angle_beta   90.00
_cell.angle_gamma   90.00
#
_symmetry.space_group_name_H-M   'P 1'
#
loop_
_entity.id
_entity.type
_entity.pdbx_description
1 polymer ?
#
loop_
_entity_poly.entity_id
_entity_poly.type
_entity_poly.pdbx_seq_one_letter_code
_entity_poly.pdbx_strand_id
1 'polypeptide(L)'
;MNWNIHDLWPALCYLLEWHYQHLIFDEDGPFIIRQHAVALLALIGPGLQRDPGAAPASSPLQRQLVDKLFVCFSKWFTAAERNGANEVINGRVLRFALMRRKRDLRGFYFCLFCFKFSQKLLLAGCLWTAARAKSIGGPEPYETFLQKYLTPFVRSRCFNVIIQTISSSSLILTHFEDRGQYGIASLPTLGAVQVRYRQTIPTLIVTRTYPVVLLHALLRLTRNEQLSQLENEIFGCDAHRHYLEAVCARTADGKQKDADGLIGNWFVQTIEQRYLLDFLALLGRGKGGERQTSVSSDGIDRTIALQLAFSITCTISETFYTALVKLFDDIIFVPGYYGSVAAQLAVSGADLQRWKLNFKLLAQRVVQNEVNFTPERDGFTATGWKSPLLRSSWPYSPLYLMVDKLEKGTPKLDLLAESAIIDTGLRFPELLEACGMTIANPTECLMYLLAAFLGPDSKFLEPDHSAVIERRLGALRSLAAGGGAVFAFETTKIEDRKSFYGLYQLALDVFQSSSYGHAGFGSVLMAPLAQQYDVRWRNMVWSEYVAVLRFITCGEHELFGELEQYLRPAESDIVLLRSYGQALNSNLLRPGSIPHRVANHHVQAHRSKVKVMPPLSAGNAVDGRLQDAGN
;
A
#
# COMPACT_ATOMS: atom_id res chain seq x y z
N MET A 1 -3.75 -5.15 44.31
CA MET A 1 -3.01 -4.02 44.93
C MET A 1 -2.91 -2.89 43.93
N ASN A 2 -3.60 -1.77 44.16
CA ASN A 2 -3.48 -0.56 43.35
C ASN A 2 -2.41 0.33 44.00
N TRP A 3 -1.15 0.19 43.56
CA TRP A 3 -0.11 1.16 43.90
C TRP A 3 -0.35 2.45 43.12
N ASN A 4 -0.38 3.59 43.81
CA ASN A 4 -0.42 4.89 43.16
C ASN A 4 1.00 5.24 42.70
N ILE A 5 1.16 5.75 41.48
CA ILE A 5 2.48 6.07 40.93
C ILE A 5 3.21 7.14 41.76
N HIS A 6 2.44 7.98 42.45
CA HIS A 6 2.95 9.00 43.37
C HIS A 6 3.75 8.41 44.55
N ASP A 7 3.45 7.18 44.98
CA ASP A 7 4.17 6.51 46.07
C ASP A 7 5.57 6.05 45.63
N LEU A 8 5.79 5.93 44.32
CA LEU A 8 7.06 5.48 43.72
C LEU A 8 8.02 6.64 43.44
N TRP A 9 7.58 7.90 43.53
CA TRP A 9 8.37 9.08 43.15
C TRP A 9 9.77 9.15 43.79
N PRO A 10 9.94 8.92 45.11
CA PRO A 10 11.27 8.92 45.74
C PRO A 10 12.21 7.87 45.13
N ALA A 11 11.70 6.66 44.87
CA ALA A 11 12.47 5.59 44.26
C ALA A 11 12.84 5.92 42.80
N LEU A 12 11.92 6.54 42.04
CA LEU A 12 12.20 6.98 40.68
C LEU A 12 13.24 8.12 40.63
N CYS A 13 13.23 9.06 41.58
CA CYS A 13 14.27 10.07 41.73
C CYS A 13 15.65 9.44 41.96
N TYR A 14 15.73 8.43 42.83
CA TYR A 14 16.98 7.70 43.09
C TYR A 14 17.46 6.94 41.85
N LEU A 15 16.55 6.26 41.16
CA LEU A 15 16.88 5.57 39.91
C LEU A 15 17.35 6.55 38.82
N LEU A 16 16.75 7.73 38.68
CA LEU A 16 17.23 8.75 37.74
C LEU A 16 18.64 9.23 38.09
N GLU A 17 18.92 9.48 39.37
CA GLU A 17 20.27 9.85 39.82
C GLU A 17 21.29 8.76 39.47
N TRP A 18 20.93 7.50 39.68
CA TRP A 18 21.77 6.37 39.30
C TRP A 18 22.05 6.36 37.78
N HIS A 19 21.06 6.60 36.92
CA HIS A 19 21.29 6.70 35.48
C HIS A 19 22.09 7.95 35.10
N TYR A 20 21.90 9.07 35.81
CA TYR A 20 22.72 10.26 35.59
C TYR A 20 24.20 9.93 35.80
N GLN A 21 24.53 9.16 36.83
CA GLN A 21 25.92 8.83 37.17
C GLN A 21 26.50 7.71 36.29
N HIS A 22 25.73 6.66 36.02
CA HIS A 22 26.24 5.42 35.42
C HIS A 22 25.92 5.23 33.93
N LEU A 23 25.04 6.05 33.33
CA LEU A 23 24.75 5.95 31.91
C LEU A 23 25.87 6.58 31.09
N ILE A 24 26.65 5.72 30.43
CA ILE A 24 27.67 6.11 29.46
C ILE A 24 27.01 6.15 28.07
N PHE A 25 26.93 7.37 27.51
CA PHE A 25 26.41 7.63 26.18
C PHE A 25 27.54 7.51 25.15
N ASP A 26 28.01 6.28 24.99
CA ASP A 26 29.08 5.90 24.07
C ASP A 26 28.69 4.61 23.33
N GLU A 27 29.31 4.39 22.17
CA GLU A 27 29.18 3.22 21.31
C GLU A 27 29.35 1.91 22.09
N ASP A 28 30.41 1.84 22.91
CA ASP A 28 30.74 0.68 23.75
C ASP A 28 30.02 0.65 25.11
N GLY A 29 29.20 1.66 25.40
CA GLY A 29 28.48 1.75 26.67
C GLY A 29 27.46 0.61 26.85
N PRO A 30 27.11 0.23 28.09
CA PRO A 30 26.20 -0.88 28.37
C PRO A 30 24.78 -0.58 27.89
N PHE A 31 24.36 -1.25 26.81
CA PHE A 31 23.04 -1.05 26.19
C PHE A 31 21.87 -1.32 27.15
N ILE A 32 22.04 -2.24 28.11
CA ILE A 32 20.99 -2.58 29.08
C ILE A 32 20.68 -1.42 30.03
N ILE A 33 21.68 -0.60 30.39
CA ILE A 33 21.48 0.59 31.21
C ILE A 33 20.66 1.64 30.45
N ARG A 34 20.91 1.78 29.14
CA ARG A 34 20.13 2.68 28.28
C ARG A 34 18.69 2.20 28.10
N GLN A 35 18.48 0.90 27.93
CA GLN A 35 17.14 0.31 27.87
C GLN A 35 16.38 0.51 29.19
N HIS A 36 17.05 0.32 30.32
CA HIS A 36 16.46 0.55 31.63
C HIS A 36 16.12 2.04 31.84
N ALA A 37 16.96 2.98 31.38
CA ALA A 37 16.66 4.40 31.38
C ALA A 37 15.41 4.72 30.55
N VAL A 38 15.28 4.16 29.34
CA VAL A 38 14.07 4.32 28.51
C VAL A 38 12.84 3.79 29.24
N ALA A 39 12.93 2.61 29.86
CA ALA A 39 11.83 2.01 30.62
C ALA A 39 11.40 2.92 31.78
N LEU A 40 12.39 3.49 32.48
CA LEU A 40 12.18 4.43 33.57
C LEU A 40 11.46 5.70 33.08
N LEU A 41 11.87 6.28 31.96
CA LEU A 41 11.19 7.44 31.36
C LEU A 41 9.75 7.11 30.92
N ALA A 42 9.54 5.93 30.33
CA ALA A 42 8.21 5.46 29.94
C ALA A 42 7.29 5.22 31.15
N LEU A 43 7.85 4.85 32.30
CA LEU A 43 7.13 4.72 33.56
C LEU A 43 6.79 6.10 34.16
N ILE A 44 7.75 7.03 34.18
CA ILE A 44 7.58 8.37 34.75
C ILE A 44 6.59 9.22 33.93
N GLY A 45 6.72 9.18 32.60
CA GLY A 45 6.00 10.06 31.68
C GLY A 45 4.48 10.14 31.91
N PRO A 46 3.73 9.03 31.99
CA PRO A 46 2.29 9.03 32.27
C PRO A 46 1.92 9.66 33.62
N GLY A 47 2.76 9.50 34.65
CA GLY A 47 2.55 10.13 35.96
C GLY A 47 2.79 11.65 35.98
N LEU A 48 3.33 12.21 34.90
CA LEU A 48 3.46 13.65 34.69
C LEU A 48 2.26 14.27 33.94
N GLN A 49 1.30 13.47 33.50
CA GLN A 49 0.14 13.95 32.76
C GLN A 49 -0.93 14.48 33.73
N ARG A 50 -1.29 15.76 33.63
CA ARG A 50 -2.36 16.38 34.44
C ARG A 50 -3.75 16.01 33.92
N ASP A 51 -4.68 15.78 34.85
CA ASP A 51 -6.12 15.79 34.53
C ASP A 51 -6.58 17.24 34.29
N PRO A 52 -7.31 17.51 33.19
CA PRO A 52 -7.87 18.83 32.92
C PRO A 52 -8.95 19.14 33.95
N GLY A 53 -8.60 19.96 34.96
CA GLY A 53 -9.49 20.38 36.05
C GLY A 53 -8.87 20.34 37.45
N ALA A 54 -7.72 19.68 37.63
CA ALA A 54 -7.04 19.63 38.92
C ALA A 54 -6.21 20.91 39.19
N ALA A 55 -6.36 21.49 40.38
CA ALA A 55 -5.63 22.67 40.85
C ALA A 55 -4.09 22.48 40.78
N PRO A 56 -3.31 23.56 40.64
CA PRO A 56 -1.88 23.50 40.34
C PRO A 56 -0.97 23.10 41.52
N ALA A 57 -1.42 22.23 42.43
CA ALA A 57 -0.59 21.73 43.53
C ALA A 57 0.37 20.63 43.03
N SER A 58 1.46 21.01 42.36
CA SER A 58 2.60 20.10 42.13
C SER A 58 3.28 19.84 43.47
N SER A 59 3.44 18.57 43.88
CA SER A 59 4.19 18.28 45.11
C SER A 59 5.67 18.71 44.95
N PRO A 60 6.34 19.17 46.02
CA PRO A 60 7.76 19.53 45.97
C PRO A 60 8.64 18.42 45.39
N LEU A 61 8.28 17.18 45.69
CA LEU A 61 8.96 15.97 45.23
C LEU A 61 8.81 15.76 43.72
N GLN A 62 7.68 16.16 43.14
CA GLN A 62 7.45 16.11 41.70
C GLN A 62 8.25 17.18 40.96
N ARG A 63 8.46 18.37 41.55
CA ARG A 63 9.37 19.39 40.98
C ARG A 63 10.82 18.90 40.99
N GLN A 64 11.27 18.37 42.13
CA GLN A 64 12.62 17.80 42.25
C GLN A 64 12.88 16.68 41.22
N LEU A 65 11.87 15.83 40.96
CA LEU A 65 11.95 14.81 39.91
C LEU A 65 12.13 15.45 38.52
N VAL A 66 11.36 16.50 38.22
CA VAL A 66 11.42 17.21 36.93
C VAL A 66 12.76 17.92 36.73
N ASP A 67 13.31 18.54 37.76
CA ASP A 67 14.63 19.18 37.69
C ASP A 67 15.72 18.14 37.37
N LYS A 68 15.70 17.00 38.06
CA LYS A 68 16.61 15.88 37.78
C LYS A 68 16.43 15.32 36.37
N LEU A 69 15.19 15.24 35.86
CA LEU A 69 14.94 14.82 34.48
C LEU A 69 15.61 15.75 33.48
N PHE A 70 15.45 17.07 33.61
CA PHE A 70 16.08 18.02 32.68
C PHE A 70 17.60 18.03 32.78
N VAL A 71 18.18 17.81 33.96
CA VAL A 71 19.62 17.60 34.12
C VAL A 71 20.09 16.35 33.37
N CYS A 72 19.37 15.24 33.48
CA CYS A 72 19.66 14.02 32.72
C CYS A 72 19.55 14.25 31.21
N PHE A 73 18.46 14.86 30.74
CA PHE A 73 18.22 15.13 29.32
C PHE A 73 19.34 16.00 28.75
N SER A 74 19.71 17.08 29.44
CA SER A 74 20.77 17.99 29.03
C SER A 74 22.11 17.25 28.88
N LYS A 75 22.47 16.39 29.85
CA LYS A 75 23.69 15.57 29.77
C LYS A 75 23.68 14.64 28.56
N TRP A 76 22.59 13.92 28.34
CA TRP A 76 22.51 12.93 27.26
C TRP A 76 22.46 13.57 25.87
N PHE A 77 21.79 14.71 25.70
CA PHE A 77 21.82 15.47 24.44
C PHE A 77 23.19 16.08 24.16
N THR A 78 23.87 16.62 25.18
CA THR A 78 25.25 17.12 25.02
C THR A 78 26.21 15.99 24.60
N ALA A 79 26.04 14.80 25.17
CA ALA A 79 26.85 13.65 24.79
C ALA A 79 26.55 13.20 23.35
N ALA A 80 25.27 13.18 22.95
CA ALA A 80 24.85 12.85 21.59
C ALA A 80 25.34 13.86 20.54
N GLU A 81 25.41 15.15 20.89
CA GLU A 81 25.96 16.21 20.05
C GLU A 81 27.47 16.01 19.80
N ARG A 82 28.22 15.58 20.83
CA ARG A 82 29.68 15.40 20.74
C ARG A 82 30.09 14.09 20.09
N ASN A 83 29.44 13.00 20.47
CA ASN A 83 29.87 11.64 20.12
C ASN A 83 29.00 11.00 19.03
N GLY A 84 27.90 11.64 18.64
CA GLY A 84 26.89 11.03 17.79
C GLY A 84 25.96 10.07 18.54
N ALA A 85 25.10 9.39 17.79
CA ALA A 85 24.18 8.39 18.32
C ALA A 85 24.38 7.02 17.63
N ASN A 86 25.63 6.56 17.56
CA ASN A 86 26.04 5.34 16.87
C ASN A 86 25.83 4.08 17.74
N GLU A 87 25.72 2.90 17.11
CA GLU A 87 25.32 1.66 17.79
C GLU A 87 26.25 0.49 17.46
N VAL A 88 26.79 -0.17 18.49
CA VAL A 88 27.64 -1.38 18.37
C VAL A 88 26.81 -2.65 18.53
N ILE A 89 27.10 -3.65 17.68
CA ILE A 89 26.42 -4.95 17.68
C ILE A 89 27.07 -5.88 18.69
N ASN A 90 26.45 -6.07 19.87
CA ASN A 90 26.79 -7.18 20.76
C ASN A 90 25.66 -8.22 20.80
N GLY A 91 26.00 -9.47 20.52
CA GLY A 91 25.10 -10.56 20.11
C GLY A 91 24.17 -11.17 21.18
N ARG A 92 23.82 -10.47 22.27
CA ARG A 92 22.95 -11.02 23.34
C ARG A 92 21.68 -10.18 23.50
N VAL A 93 20.52 -10.83 23.36
CA VAL A 93 19.17 -10.23 23.36
C VAL A 93 18.42 -10.69 24.61
N LEU A 94 17.89 -9.76 25.41
CA LEU A 94 17.10 -10.03 26.63
C LEU A 94 15.66 -9.46 26.48
N ARG A 95 14.62 -10.30 26.47
CA ARG A 95 13.23 -9.85 26.22
C ARG A 95 12.54 -9.37 27.51
N PHE A 96 11.98 -8.16 27.50
CA PHE A 96 11.01 -7.67 28.49
C PHE A 96 9.71 -7.22 27.79
N ALA A 97 8.56 -7.39 28.46
CA ALA A 97 7.27 -6.91 27.96
C ALA A 97 6.43 -6.37 29.12
N LEU A 98 5.86 -5.17 28.94
CA LEU A 98 4.86 -4.60 29.85
C LEU A 98 3.73 -4.01 29.00
N MET A 99 2.56 -4.63 28.99
CA MET A 99 1.34 -4.07 28.39
C MET A 99 0.32 -3.79 29.49
N ARG A 100 -0.20 -2.55 29.55
CA ARG A 100 -1.30 -2.16 30.44
C ARG A 100 -2.45 -1.58 29.62
N ARG A 101 -3.67 -2.11 29.80
CA ARG A 101 -4.91 -1.72 29.13
C ARG A 101 -5.33 -0.29 29.54
N LYS A 102 -5.61 0.60 28.57
CA LYS A 102 -6.66 1.64 28.71
C LYS A 102 -7.28 1.93 27.33
N ARG A 103 -8.62 2.02 27.29
CA ARG A 103 -9.46 2.12 26.08
C ARG A 103 -9.30 3.41 25.25
N ASP A 104 -8.30 4.24 25.54
CA ASP A 104 -8.02 5.46 24.77
C ASP A 104 -6.71 5.31 24.00
N LEU A 105 -6.82 5.34 22.66
CA LEU A 105 -5.73 5.33 21.67
C LEU A 105 -4.77 6.54 21.73
N ARG A 106 -4.64 7.21 22.88
CA ARG A 106 -3.79 8.41 23.06
C ARG A 106 -2.54 8.17 23.93
N GLY A 107 -2.36 6.97 24.46
CA GLY A 107 -1.15 6.59 25.20
C GLY A 107 -0.16 5.84 24.32
N PHE A 108 1.05 6.36 24.16
CA PHE A 108 2.15 5.60 23.57
C PHE A 108 2.43 4.33 24.40
N TYR A 109 2.23 3.17 23.81
CA TYR A 109 2.52 1.87 24.41
C TYR A 109 3.99 1.53 24.16
N PHE A 110 4.85 1.76 25.15
CA PHE A 110 6.23 1.29 25.12
C PHE A 110 6.26 -0.20 25.44
N CYS A 111 6.28 -1.04 24.41
CA CYS A 111 6.65 -2.44 24.58
C CYS A 111 8.18 -2.52 24.55
N LEU A 112 8.80 -2.78 25.70
CA LEU A 112 10.26 -2.74 25.88
C LEU A 112 10.94 -3.99 25.29
N PHE A 113 10.83 -4.18 23.98
CA PHE A 113 11.60 -5.23 23.30
C PHE A 113 13.09 -4.86 23.29
N CYS A 114 13.96 -5.88 23.32
CA CYS A 114 15.39 -5.66 23.40
C CYS A 114 15.92 -5.06 22.09
N PHE A 115 16.17 -3.76 22.07
CA PHE A 115 16.64 -3.07 20.88
C PHE A 115 18.13 -2.84 20.91
N LYS A 116 18.77 -3.15 19.77
CA LYS A 116 20.15 -2.78 19.44
C LYS A 116 20.29 -1.25 19.27
N PHE A 117 19.18 -0.52 19.09
CA PHE A 117 19.11 0.94 18.89
C PHE A 117 18.87 1.84 20.12
N SER A 118 19.47 1.46 21.24
CA SER A 118 19.20 2.03 22.57
C SER A 118 19.46 3.54 22.72
N GLN A 119 20.39 4.15 21.97
CA GLN A 119 20.73 5.57 22.12
C GLN A 119 19.67 6.51 21.52
N LYS A 120 19.26 6.29 20.27
CA LYS A 120 18.20 7.09 19.62
C LYS A 120 16.85 6.91 20.33
N LEU A 121 16.60 5.71 20.84
CA LEU A 121 15.43 5.41 21.66
C LEU A 121 15.44 6.18 23.00
N LEU A 122 16.61 6.30 23.65
CA LEU A 122 16.78 7.10 24.85
C LEU A 122 16.49 8.58 24.57
N LEU A 123 17.08 9.14 23.53
CA LEU A 123 16.83 10.53 23.13
C LEU A 123 15.34 10.77 22.82
N ALA A 124 14.68 9.85 22.10
CA ALA A 124 13.25 9.92 21.85
C ALA A 124 12.41 9.89 23.14
N GLY A 125 12.76 8.99 24.07
CA GLY A 125 12.12 8.90 25.39
C GLY A 125 12.27 10.19 26.21
N CYS A 126 13.42 10.85 26.11
CA CYS A 126 13.65 12.17 26.72
C CYS A 126 12.69 13.21 26.15
N LEU A 127 12.58 13.32 24.83
CA LEU A 127 11.69 14.29 24.17
C LEU A 127 10.21 14.08 24.53
N TRP A 128 9.74 12.83 24.56
CA TRP A 128 8.36 12.52 24.95
C TRP A 128 8.07 12.86 26.41
N THR A 129 9.07 12.72 27.28
CA THR A 129 8.95 13.00 28.70
C THR A 129 9.07 14.50 28.97
N ALA A 130 9.99 15.20 28.30
CA ALA A 130 10.22 16.63 28.40
C ALA A 130 8.95 17.44 28.10
N ALA A 131 8.22 17.10 27.03
CA ALA A 131 6.97 17.75 26.67
C ALA A 131 5.90 17.64 27.79
N ARG A 132 5.86 16.52 28.51
CA ARG A 132 4.93 16.33 29.65
C ARG A 132 5.41 17.05 30.90
N ALA A 133 6.72 17.04 31.14
CA ALA A 133 7.37 17.66 32.30
C ALA A 133 7.21 19.19 32.35
N LYS A 134 7.06 19.85 31.19
CA LYS A 134 6.78 21.30 31.07
C LYS A 134 5.65 21.78 31.97
N SER A 135 4.56 21.00 32.04
CA SER A 135 3.36 21.38 32.80
C SER A 135 3.55 21.44 34.32
N ILE A 136 4.65 20.86 34.82
CA ILE A 136 4.95 20.71 36.25
C ILE A 136 6.21 21.48 36.66
N GLY A 137 7.26 21.46 35.83
CA GLY A 137 8.54 22.13 36.10
C GLY A 137 8.58 23.62 35.78
N GLY A 138 7.53 24.16 35.15
CA GLY A 138 7.53 25.54 34.65
C GLY A 138 8.24 25.70 33.30
N PRO A 139 8.15 26.88 32.67
CA PRO A 139 8.67 27.12 31.32
C PRO A 139 10.21 27.21 31.28
N GLU A 140 10.85 27.81 32.28
CA GLU A 140 12.30 28.09 32.26
C GLU A 140 13.23 26.88 32.06
N PRO A 141 13.13 25.77 32.83
CA PRO A 141 14.01 24.62 32.63
C PRO A 141 13.75 23.93 31.27
N TYR A 142 12.51 23.96 30.81
CA TYR A 142 12.13 23.41 29.51
C TYR A 142 12.67 24.26 28.35
N GLU A 143 12.52 25.58 28.39
CA GLU A 143 13.07 26.51 27.39
C GLU A 143 14.60 26.46 27.36
N THR A 144 15.24 26.36 28.53
CA THR A 144 16.69 26.16 28.63
C THR A 144 17.11 24.87 27.95
N PHE A 145 16.38 23.77 28.18
CA PHE A 145 16.62 22.50 27.50
C PHE A 145 16.53 22.63 25.97
N LEU A 146 15.46 23.27 25.47
CA LEU A 146 15.24 23.45 24.04
C LEU A 146 16.34 24.30 23.38
N GLN A 147 16.68 25.44 23.97
CA GLN A 147 17.61 26.41 23.37
C GLN A 147 19.07 25.97 23.49
N LYS A 148 19.49 25.48 24.66
CA LYS A 148 20.91 25.20 24.93
C LYS A 148 21.36 23.78 24.57
N TYR A 149 20.42 22.84 24.41
CA TYR A 149 20.79 21.43 24.22
C TYR A 149 20.11 20.80 23.01
N LEU A 150 18.78 20.95 22.85
CA LEU A 150 18.09 20.35 21.70
C LEU A 150 18.45 21.04 20.38
N THR A 151 18.40 22.37 20.34
CA THR A 151 18.66 23.14 19.12
C THR A 151 20.09 22.95 18.60
N PRO A 152 21.15 23.03 19.44
CA PRO A 152 22.52 22.72 19.01
C PRO A 152 22.67 21.28 18.51
N PHE A 153 22.04 20.31 19.19
CA PHE A 153 22.06 18.91 18.75
C PHE A 153 21.47 18.75 17.34
N VAL A 154 20.29 19.33 17.05
CA VAL A 154 19.66 19.23 15.72
C VAL A 154 20.53 19.90 14.64
N ARG A 155 21.22 20.98 14.97
CA ARG A 155 22.12 21.70 14.04
C ARG A 155 23.52 21.07 13.93
N SER A 156 23.81 20.05 14.74
CA SER A 156 25.12 19.41 14.77
C SER A 156 25.37 18.53 13.54
N ARG A 157 26.66 18.31 13.23
CA ARG A 157 27.08 17.32 12.24
C ARG A 157 26.58 15.91 12.57
N CYS A 158 26.49 15.58 13.86
CA CYS A 158 26.02 14.29 14.34
C CYS A 158 24.57 14.01 13.97
N PHE A 159 23.68 15.00 14.11
CA PHE A 159 22.29 14.85 13.68
C PHE A 159 22.16 14.72 12.15
N ASN A 160 22.97 15.46 11.39
CA ASN A 160 23.02 15.32 9.93
C ASN A 160 23.41 13.91 9.48
N VAL A 161 24.34 13.25 10.19
CA VAL A 161 24.67 11.84 9.92
C VAL A 161 23.47 10.93 10.25
N ILE A 162 22.76 11.18 11.34
CA ILE A 162 21.57 10.39 11.72
C ILE A 162 20.49 10.48 10.63
N ILE A 163 20.15 11.68 10.17
CA ILE A 163 19.06 11.87 9.20
C ILE A 163 19.41 11.30 7.82
N GLN A 164 20.68 11.32 7.43
CA GLN A 164 21.16 10.68 6.19
C GLN A 164 20.96 9.15 6.17
N THR A 165 20.87 8.50 7.35
CA THR A 165 20.65 7.04 7.41
C THR A 165 19.19 6.63 7.28
N ILE A 166 18.22 7.56 7.23
CA ILE A 166 16.79 7.24 7.27
C ILE A 166 16.37 6.30 6.11
N SER A 167 16.80 6.56 4.88
CA SER A 167 16.40 5.75 3.72
C SER A 167 17.01 4.35 3.77
N SER A 168 18.26 4.23 4.22
CA SER A 168 18.98 2.95 4.29
C SER A 168 18.63 2.11 5.52
N SER A 169 17.91 2.68 6.49
CA SER A 169 17.49 2.01 7.73
C SER A 169 15.97 1.88 7.89
N SER A 170 15.20 2.49 6.99
CA SER A 170 13.74 2.41 6.94
C SER A 170 13.30 0.96 6.74
N LEU A 171 12.33 0.53 7.55
CA LEU A 171 11.75 -0.81 7.44
C LEU A 171 10.76 -0.92 6.29
N ILE A 172 10.22 0.23 5.86
CA ILE A 172 9.40 0.31 4.66
C ILE A 172 10.27 0.13 3.42
N LEU A 173 11.47 0.71 3.37
CA LEU A 173 12.34 0.69 2.20
C LEU A 173 13.29 -0.50 2.14
N THR A 174 13.66 -1.10 3.27
CA THR A 174 14.61 -2.22 3.33
C THR A 174 13.93 -3.57 3.54
N HIS A 175 14.53 -4.63 3.00
CA HIS A 175 14.11 -5.99 3.28
C HIS A 175 14.59 -6.40 4.68
N PHE A 176 13.72 -6.98 5.50
CA PHE A 176 14.07 -7.55 6.79
C PHE A 176 13.70 -9.03 6.84
N GLU A 177 14.56 -9.84 7.44
CA GLU A 177 14.28 -11.27 7.65
C GLU A 177 13.40 -11.46 8.89
N ASP A 178 12.22 -12.05 8.71
CA ASP A 178 11.36 -12.42 9.84
C ASP A 178 11.91 -13.68 10.54
N ARG A 179 12.54 -13.49 11.70
CA ARG A 179 13.06 -14.61 12.49
C ARG A 179 11.98 -15.49 13.12
N GLY A 180 10.70 -15.11 13.04
CA GLY A 180 9.58 -16.00 13.36
C GLY A 180 9.56 -17.27 12.51
N GLN A 181 10.12 -17.22 11.29
CA GLN A 181 10.21 -18.36 10.37
C GLN A 181 11.27 -19.39 10.78
N TYR A 182 12.24 -19.04 11.62
CA TYR A 182 13.30 -19.95 12.10
C TYR A 182 12.94 -20.72 13.38
N GLY A 183 11.66 -20.73 13.80
CA GLY A 183 11.20 -21.59 14.90
C GLY A 183 11.79 -21.30 16.28
N ILE A 184 12.31 -20.08 16.53
CA ILE A 184 12.86 -19.71 17.83
C ILE A 184 11.74 -19.67 18.88
N ALA A 185 11.70 -20.68 19.75
CA ALA A 185 10.70 -20.80 20.81
C ALA A 185 10.67 -19.60 21.76
N SER A 186 9.48 -19.24 22.23
CA SER A 186 9.27 -18.24 23.27
C SER A 186 9.92 -18.66 24.58
N LEU A 187 10.51 -17.72 25.32
CA LEU A 187 11.15 -18.00 26.62
C LEU A 187 10.11 -18.51 27.64
N PRO A 188 10.36 -19.64 28.32
CA PRO A 188 9.39 -20.29 29.21
C PRO A 188 9.16 -19.58 30.57
N THR A 189 10.00 -18.63 30.96
CA THR A 189 10.06 -18.08 32.34
C THR A 189 9.30 -16.77 32.60
N LEU A 190 8.76 -16.14 31.56
CA LEU A 190 7.84 -15.00 31.71
C LEU A 190 6.47 -15.48 31.27
N GLY A 191 5.58 -15.75 32.25
CA GLY A 191 4.18 -16.18 32.07
C GLY A 191 3.72 -16.12 30.62
N ALA A 192 3.94 -17.24 29.94
CA ALA A 192 4.07 -17.30 28.50
C ALA A 192 2.93 -16.55 27.82
N VAL A 193 3.26 -15.54 27.01
CA VAL A 193 2.42 -15.20 25.87
C VAL A 193 2.32 -16.51 25.09
N GLN A 194 1.21 -17.22 25.26
CA GLN A 194 0.89 -18.42 24.51
C GLN A 194 0.76 -17.96 23.06
N VAL A 195 1.87 -18.08 22.34
CA VAL A 195 1.96 -17.72 20.92
C VAL A 195 1.10 -18.73 20.18
N ARG A 196 -0.14 -18.35 19.87
CA ARG A 196 -1.00 -19.19 19.03
C ARG A 196 -0.50 -19.10 17.59
N TYR A 197 -0.53 -20.24 16.89
CA TYR A 197 -0.39 -20.31 15.44
C TYR A 197 -1.30 -19.23 14.84
N ARG A 198 -0.72 -18.24 14.13
CA ARG A 198 -1.36 -17.03 13.55
C ARG A 198 -1.28 -15.69 14.31
N GLN A 199 -0.50 -15.53 15.37
CA GLN A 199 -0.24 -14.19 15.96
C GLN A 199 0.95 -13.49 15.30
N THR A 200 0.84 -12.18 15.04
CA THR A 200 1.98 -11.33 14.65
C THR A 200 2.82 -11.04 15.88
N ILE A 201 3.97 -11.70 16.00
CA ILE A 201 4.96 -11.39 17.03
C ILE A 201 5.59 -10.05 16.64
N PRO A 202 5.89 -9.14 17.58
CA PRO A 202 6.82 -8.06 17.31
C PRO A 202 8.14 -8.66 16.84
N THR A 203 8.34 -8.72 15.52
CA THR A 203 9.56 -9.26 14.93
C THR A 203 10.72 -8.38 15.38
N LEU A 204 11.75 -9.01 15.93
CA LEU A 204 12.91 -8.29 16.40
C LEU A 204 13.59 -7.64 15.21
N ILE A 205 13.51 -6.30 15.14
CA ILE A 205 14.22 -5.56 14.12
C ILE A 205 15.72 -5.71 14.35
N VAL A 206 16.42 -6.15 13.31
CA VAL A 206 17.89 -6.15 13.24
C VAL A 206 18.33 -5.08 12.25
N THR A 207 17.88 -3.83 12.42
CA THR A 207 18.52 -2.69 11.77
C THR A 207 19.65 -2.20 12.67
N ARG A 208 20.77 -1.79 12.04
CA ARG A 208 21.95 -1.27 12.75
C ARG A 208 21.74 0.15 13.27
N THR A 209 20.72 0.82 12.77
CA THR A 209 20.31 2.19 13.07
C THR A 209 18.80 2.27 12.83
N TYR A 210 18.06 3.05 13.62
CA TYR A 210 16.63 3.30 13.37
C TYR A 210 16.24 4.72 13.80
N PRO A 211 16.48 5.73 12.95
CA PRO A 211 16.30 7.15 13.29
C PRO A 211 14.84 7.58 13.36
N VAL A 212 13.93 6.83 12.75
CA VAL A 212 12.49 7.13 12.68
C VAL A 212 11.87 7.39 14.06
N VAL A 213 12.29 6.64 15.09
CA VAL A 213 11.78 6.82 16.47
C VAL A 213 12.13 8.21 17.01
N LEU A 214 13.38 8.65 16.80
CA LEU A 214 13.84 9.97 17.22
C LEU A 214 13.14 11.07 16.41
N LEU A 215 13.03 10.89 15.09
CA LEU A 215 12.33 11.83 14.21
C LEU A 215 10.86 11.97 14.56
N HIS A 216 10.19 10.88 14.94
CA HIS A 216 8.80 10.91 15.40
C HIS A 216 8.63 11.70 16.69
N ALA A 217 9.57 11.53 17.63
CA ALA A 217 9.60 12.33 18.86
C ALA A 217 9.81 13.82 18.59
N LEU A 218 10.75 14.16 17.70
CA LEU A 218 10.99 15.53 17.27
C LEU A 218 9.78 16.14 16.56
N LEU A 219 9.11 15.39 15.67
CA LEU A 219 7.91 15.82 14.97
C LEU A 219 6.77 16.15 15.94
N ARG A 220 6.54 15.28 16.93
CA ARG A 220 5.51 15.50 17.96
C ARG A 220 5.82 16.72 18.83
N LEU A 221 7.07 16.90 19.21
CA LEU A 221 7.50 18.03 20.03
C LEU A 221 7.38 19.35 19.27
N THR A 222 7.95 19.44 18.07
CA THR A 222 7.89 20.64 17.21
C THR A 222 6.46 21.05 16.90
N ARG A 223 5.58 20.09 16.60
CA ARG A 223 4.16 20.33 16.34
C ARG A 223 3.38 20.84 17.54
N ASN A 224 3.61 20.29 18.73
CA ASN A 224 2.89 20.70 19.94
C ASN A 224 3.34 22.08 20.43
N GLU A 225 4.63 22.40 20.26
CA GLU A 225 5.26 23.63 20.75
C GLU A 225 5.35 24.73 19.68
N GLN A 226 4.86 24.46 18.46
CA GLN A 226 4.87 25.40 17.32
C GLN A 226 6.28 25.92 16.96
N LEU A 227 7.29 25.05 17.04
CA LEU A 227 8.69 25.40 16.75
C LEU A 227 8.99 25.37 15.24
N SER A 228 8.35 26.24 14.47
CA SER A 228 8.38 26.21 12.99
C SER A 228 9.79 26.29 12.38
N GLN A 229 10.71 27.02 13.01
CA GLN A 229 12.09 27.10 12.52
C GLN A 229 12.80 25.73 12.61
N LEU A 230 12.70 25.06 13.76
CA LEU A 230 13.32 23.76 13.99
C LEU A 230 12.64 22.67 13.15
N GLU A 231 11.32 22.76 12.97
CA GLU A 231 10.55 21.89 12.08
C GLU A 231 11.08 21.94 10.64
N ASN A 232 11.27 23.15 10.09
CA ASN A 232 11.82 23.33 8.75
C ASN A 232 13.27 22.84 8.63
N GLU A 233 14.11 23.08 9.64
CA GLU A 233 15.49 22.59 9.67
C GLU A 233 15.58 21.05 9.64
N ILE A 234 14.65 20.36 10.32
CA ILE A 234 14.63 18.89 10.38
C ILE A 234 13.98 18.29 9.14
N PHE A 235 12.75 18.70 8.83
CA PHE A 235 11.90 18.02 7.85
C PHE A 235 11.97 18.61 6.44
N GLY A 236 12.53 19.81 6.29
CA GLY A 236 12.78 20.46 5.01
C GLY A 236 14.12 20.10 4.38
N CYS A 237 14.95 19.26 5.02
CA CYS A 237 16.25 18.88 4.48
C CYS A 237 16.14 17.84 3.34
N ASP A 238 17.15 17.83 2.46
CA ASP A 238 17.18 16.95 1.28
C ASP A 238 17.14 15.47 1.63
N ALA A 239 17.78 15.06 2.74
CA ALA A 239 17.80 13.67 3.19
C ALA A 239 16.39 13.18 3.56
N HIS A 240 15.60 14.02 4.23
CA HIS A 240 14.22 13.69 4.57
C HIS A 240 13.33 13.68 3.32
N ARG A 241 13.49 14.65 2.43
CA ARG A 241 12.78 14.70 1.15
C ARG A 241 13.03 13.45 0.31
N HIS A 242 14.30 13.07 0.16
CA HIS A 242 14.71 11.86 -0.56
C HIS A 242 14.08 10.59 0.02
N TYR A 243 13.94 10.52 1.35
CA TYR A 243 13.24 9.41 2.00
C TYR A 243 11.77 9.34 1.63
N LEU A 244 11.05 10.47 1.64
CA LEU A 244 9.64 10.51 1.26
C LEU A 244 9.45 10.10 -0.21
N GLU A 245 10.30 10.61 -1.10
CA GLU A 245 10.30 10.24 -2.52
C GLU A 245 10.57 8.74 -2.72
N ALA A 246 11.54 8.17 -1.97
CA ALA A 246 11.80 6.74 -2.02
C ALA A 246 10.62 5.89 -1.50
N VAL A 247 9.92 6.34 -0.46
CA VAL A 247 8.71 5.67 0.05
C VAL A 247 7.60 5.69 -1.01
N CYS A 248 7.40 6.81 -1.70
CA CYS A 248 6.43 6.93 -2.79
C CYS A 248 6.82 6.09 -4.02
N ALA A 249 8.09 6.02 -4.36
CA ALA A 249 8.57 5.23 -5.49
C ALA A 249 8.37 3.71 -5.27
N ARG A 250 8.59 3.24 -4.03
CA ARG A 250 8.41 1.81 -3.69
C ARG A 250 6.98 1.33 -3.91
N THR A 251 5.99 2.18 -3.66
CA THR A 251 4.57 1.83 -3.81
C THR A 251 4.08 1.98 -5.24
N ALA A 252 4.68 2.86 -6.05
CA ALA A 252 4.35 3.02 -7.47
C ALA A 252 4.83 1.84 -8.34
N ASP A 253 5.90 1.16 -7.95
CA ASP A 253 6.56 0.13 -8.76
C ASP A 253 5.78 -1.20 -8.89
N GLY A 254 4.57 -1.31 -8.32
CA GLY A 254 3.74 -2.52 -8.38
C GLY A 254 4.37 -3.77 -7.73
N LYS A 255 5.56 -3.64 -7.11
CA LYS A 255 6.29 -4.69 -6.36
C LYS A 255 5.66 -4.93 -4.99
N GLN A 256 4.34 -4.98 -4.94
CA GLN A 256 3.55 -5.11 -3.72
C GLN A 256 3.42 -6.56 -3.24
N LYS A 257 4.22 -7.49 -3.79
CA LYS A 257 4.32 -8.87 -3.30
C LYS A 257 4.84 -8.96 -1.86
N ASP A 258 5.51 -7.92 -1.35
CA ASP A 258 6.03 -7.84 0.03
C ASP A 258 5.19 -6.99 0.99
N ALA A 259 4.04 -6.43 0.56
CA ALA A 259 3.21 -5.61 1.46
C ALA A 259 2.66 -6.39 2.65
N ASP A 260 2.36 -7.68 2.47
CA ASP A 260 1.93 -8.58 3.54
C ASP A 260 3.04 -8.77 4.61
N GLY A 261 4.31 -8.70 4.20
CA GLY A 261 5.46 -8.73 5.11
C GLY A 261 5.57 -7.46 5.97
N LEU A 262 5.29 -6.29 5.38
CA LEU A 262 5.32 -5.00 6.09
C LEU A 262 4.22 -4.88 7.15
N ILE A 263 3.04 -5.43 6.89
CA ILE A 263 1.86 -5.28 7.76
C ILE A 263 2.02 -6.12 9.03
N GLY A 264 2.66 -7.29 8.92
CA GLY A 264 3.01 -8.13 10.05
C GLY A 264 4.00 -7.51 11.03
N ASN A 265 4.75 -6.48 10.60
CA ASN A 265 5.81 -5.90 11.42
C ASN A 265 5.29 -4.82 12.37
N TRP A 266 5.52 -5.04 13.66
CA TRP A 266 4.99 -4.14 14.68
C TRP A 266 5.49 -2.69 14.54
N PHE A 267 6.76 -2.51 14.17
CA PHE A 267 7.40 -1.21 14.11
C PHE A 267 7.06 -0.43 12.86
N VAL A 268 6.86 -1.13 11.75
CA VAL A 268 6.33 -0.52 10.53
C VAL A 268 4.97 0.09 10.87
N GLN A 269 4.06 -0.69 11.46
CA GLN A 269 2.70 -0.25 11.77
C GLN A 269 2.65 0.83 12.86
N THR A 270 3.39 0.69 13.96
CA THR A 270 3.24 1.58 15.14
C THR A 270 4.18 2.77 15.17
N ILE A 271 5.33 2.69 14.49
CA ILE A 271 6.34 3.73 14.52
C ILE A 271 6.44 4.42 13.17
N GLU A 272 6.85 3.71 12.11
CA GLU A 272 7.16 4.35 10.82
C GLU A 272 5.91 4.85 10.11
N GLN A 273 4.86 4.03 10.00
CA GLN A 273 3.57 4.49 9.46
C GLN A 273 2.96 5.59 10.31
N ARG A 274 3.08 5.52 11.64
CA ARG A 274 2.55 6.56 12.51
C ARG A 274 3.30 7.88 12.36
N TYR A 275 4.62 7.81 12.18
CA TYR A 275 5.46 8.95 11.83
C TYR A 275 4.99 9.59 10.53
N LEU A 276 4.84 8.80 9.46
CA LEU A 276 4.38 9.29 8.16
C LEU A 276 2.96 9.89 8.23
N LEU A 277 2.05 9.26 8.97
CA LEU A 277 0.69 9.79 9.21
C LEU A 277 0.71 11.14 9.96
N ASP A 278 1.54 11.26 10.98
CA ASP A 278 1.67 12.50 11.73
C ASP A 278 2.33 13.61 10.90
N PHE A 279 3.24 13.23 10.00
CA PHE A 279 3.90 14.14 9.06
C PHE A 279 2.92 14.60 7.95
N LEU A 280 2.10 13.70 7.41
CA LEU A 280 1.02 14.09 6.50
C LEU A 280 0.03 15.05 7.15
N ALA A 281 -0.31 14.85 8.43
CA ALA A 281 -1.15 15.76 9.18
C ALA A 281 -0.49 17.13 9.46
N LEU A 282 0.84 17.24 9.29
CA LEU A 282 1.57 18.51 9.30
C LEU A 282 1.37 19.22 7.95
N LEU A 283 1.56 18.50 6.84
CA LEU A 283 1.37 19.02 5.48
C LEU A 283 -0.09 19.43 5.20
N GLY A 284 -1.06 18.66 5.70
CA GLY A 284 -2.50 18.94 5.58
C GLY A 284 -2.99 20.15 6.39
N ARG A 285 -2.16 20.70 7.27
CA ARG A 285 -2.47 21.92 8.05
C ARG A 285 -2.15 23.23 7.32
N GLY A 286 -1.96 23.19 5.99
CA GLY A 286 -2.05 24.36 5.14
C GLY A 286 -3.34 25.13 5.46
N LYS A 287 -3.17 26.24 6.19
CA LYS A 287 -4.23 27.00 6.85
C LYS A 287 -5.43 27.24 5.94
N GLY A 288 -6.59 26.75 6.35
CA GLY A 288 -7.85 27.39 5.98
C GLY A 288 -7.78 28.84 6.44
N GLY A 289 -7.67 29.77 5.48
CA GLY A 289 -7.51 31.20 5.73
C GLY A 289 -6.05 31.65 5.72
N GLU A 290 -5.66 32.32 4.62
CA GLU A 290 -4.58 33.31 4.55
C GLU A 290 -3.32 33.05 5.39
N ARG A 291 -2.39 32.28 4.81
CA ARG A 291 -0.95 32.61 4.84
C ARG A 291 -0.28 31.79 3.76
N GLN A 292 -0.26 32.35 2.55
CA GLN A 292 0.75 32.03 1.55
C GLN A 292 2.12 32.23 2.22
N THR A 293 2.82 31.16 2.55
CA THR A 293 4.28 31.22 2.56
C THR A 293 4.70 31.25 1.10
N SER A 294 5.06 32.46 0.67
CA SER A 294 5.76 32.71 -0.57
C SER A 294 6.93 31.75 -0.75
N VAL A 295 7.22 31.45 -2.03
CA VAL A 295 8.39 30.74 -2.59
C VAL A 295 8.13 29.28 -2.97
N SER A 296 7.60 29.10 -4.19
CA SER A 296 8.07 28.15 -5.23
C SER A 296 8.21 26.63 -4.94
N SER A 297 7.90 26.10 -3.76
CA SER A 297 7.97 24.66 -3.43
C SER A 297 6.61 23.96 -3.32
N ASP A 298 5.51 24.72 -3.33
CA ASP A 298 4.16 24.26 -2.95
C ASP A 298 3.57 23.17 -3.86
N GLY A 299 4.02 23.07 -5.11
CA GLY A 299 3.53 22.05 -6.05
C GLY A 299 4.06 20.64 -5.74
N ILE A 300 5.37 20.52 -5.48
CA ILE A 300 5.99 19.21 -5.31
C ILE A 300 5.62 18.60 -3.96
N ASP A 301 5.51 19.43 -2.92
CA ASP A 301 5.15 18.97 -1.58
C ASP A 301 3.71 18.43 -1.54
N ARG A 302 2.80 18.96 -2.36
CA ARG A 302 1.44 18.44 -2.54
C ARG A 302 1.40 17.10 -3.26
N THR A 303 2.18 16.94 -4.33
CA THR A 303 2.28 15.68 -5.06
C THR A 303 2.86 14.58 -4.17
N ILE A 304 3.94 14.88 -3.43
CA ILE A 304 4.52 13.95 -2.46
C ILE A 304 3.50 13.61 -1.36
N ALA A 305 2.76 14.60 -0.84
CA ALA A 305 1.72 14.34 0.17
C ALA A 305 0.62 13.41 -0.34
N LEU A 306 0.13 13.61 -1.57
CA LEU A 306 -0.90 12.78 -2.19
C LEU A 306 -0.39 11.34 -2.42
N GLN A 307 0.80 11.21 -3.01
CA GLN A 307 1.44 9.91 -3.26
C GLN A 307 1.70 9.15 -1.96
N LEU A 308 2.20 9.84 -0.95
CA LEU A 308 2.48 9.27 0.37
C LEU A 308 1.19 8.86 1.08
N ALA A 309 0.16 9.71 1.07
CA ALA A 309 -1.14 9.39 1.67
C ALA A 309 -1.74 8.12 1.06
N PHE A 310 -1.72 8.00 -0.27
CA PHE A 310 -2.18 6.81 -0.96
C PHE A 310 -1.33 5.58 -0.62
N SER A 311 -0.01 5.70 -0.64
CA SER A 311 0.93 4.63 -0.28
C SER A 311 0.64 4.05 1.11
N ILE A 312 0.31 4.92 2.07
CA ILE A 312 -0.04 4.52 3.43
C ILE A 312 -1.39 3.80 3.47
N THR A 313 -2.39 4.21 2.68
CA THR A 313 -3.70 3.53 2.67
C THR A 313 -3.59 2.03 2.35
N CYS A 314 -2.64 1.66 1.49
CA CYS A 314 -2.40 0.27 1.07
C CYS A 314 -1.57 -0.55 2.08
N THR A 315 -1.13 0.07 3.18
CA THR A 315 -0.31 -0.59 4.21
C THR A 315 -0.92 -0.50 5.61
N ILE A 316 -2.04 0.22 5.76
CA ILE A 316 -2.78 0.36 7.01
C ILE A 316 -3.59 -0.91 7.32
N SER A 317 -3.52 -1.41 8.56
CA SER A 317 -4.42 -2.45 9.08
C SER A 317 -5.75 -1.89 9.61
N GLU A 318 -6.72 -2.77 9.85
CA GLU A 318 -8.05 -2.42 10.42
C GLU A 318 -7.98 -1.52 11.67
N THR A 319 -6.93 -1.70 12.50
CA THR A 319 -6.74 -0.97 13.75
C THR A 319 -6.53 0.53 13.55
N PHE A 320 -6.10 0.94 12.35
CA PHE A 320 -5.91 2.33 11.97
C PHE A 320 -7.03 2.85 11.05
N TYR A 321 -8.22 2.24 11.05
CA TYR A 321 -9.40 2.74 10.32
C TYR A 321 -9.65 4.25 10.54
N THR A 322 -9.51 4.73 11.78
CA THR A 322 -9.66 6.16 12.08
C THR A 322 -8.62 7.04 11.39
N ALA A 323 -7.40 6.54 11.16
CA ALA A 323 -6.37 7.24 10.41
C ALA A 323 -6.68 7.23 8.90
N LEU A 324 -7.18 6.11 8.36
CA LEU A 324 -7.64 6.03 6.97
C LEU A 324 -8.73 7.07 6.70
N VAL A 325 -9.75 7.16 7.56
CA VAL A 325 -10.84 8.14 7.43
C VAL A 325 -10.31 9.57 7.43
N LYS A 326 -9.30 9.87 8.27
CA LYS A 326 -8.64 11.18 8.26
C LYS A 326 -7.88 11.45 6.96
N LEU A 327 -7.17 10.47 6.41
CA LEU A 327 -6.52 10.64 5.10
C LEU A 327 -7.53 10.96 4.00
N PHE A 328 -8.71 10.34 4.05
CA PHE A 328 -9.81 10.65 3.12
C PHE A 328 -10.35 12.07 3.30
N ASP A 329 -10.48 12.54 4.54
CA ASP A 329 -11.02 13.88 4.82
C ASP A 329 -10.00 15.01 4.58
N ASP A 330 -8.73 14.78 4.88
CA ASP A 330 -7.71 15.83 4.94
C ASP A 330 -6.86 15.93 3.67
N ILE A 331 -6.74 14.84 2.89
CA ILE A 331 -5.82 14.79 1.73
C ILE A 331 -6.46 14.20 0.48
N ILE A 332 -6.86 12.91 0.52
CA ILE A 332 -7.19 12.13 -0.68
C ILE A 332 -8.40 12.70 -1.42
N PHE A 333 -9.44 13.17 -0.73
CA PHE A 333 -10.63 13.76 -1.39
C PHE A 333 -10.69 15.27 -1.25
N VAL A 334 -9.52 15.92 -1.18
CA VAL A 334 -9.39 17.37 -1.07
C VAL A 334 -8.92 17.95 -2.42
N PRO A 335 -9.71 18.83 -3.07
CA PRO A 335 -9.39 19.36 -4.40
C PRO A 335 -8.01 20.01 -4.51
N GLY A 336 -7.52 20.64 -3.44
CA GLY A 336 -6.26 21.40 -3.43
C GLY A 336 -5.01 20.58 -3.73
N TYR A 337 -5.05 19.25 -3.59
CA TYR A 337 -3.94 18.34 -3.87
C TYR A 337 -3.83 17.92 -5.34
N TYR A 338 -4.87 18.12 -6.13
CA TYR A 338 -4.93 17.69 -7.53
C TYR A 338 -4.53 18.80 -8.53
N GLY A 339 -4.27 20.02 -8.05
CA GLY A 339 -3.85 21.14 -8.89
C GLY A 339 -4.81 21.41 -10.05
N SER A 340 -4.26 21.66 -11.24
CA SER A 340 -5.03 21.85 -12.48
C SER A 340 -5.57 20.55 -13.09
N VAL A 341 -5.07 19.38 -12.68
CA VAL A 341 -5.44 18.07 -13.24
C VAL A 341 -6.94 17.79 -13.02
N ALA A 342 -7.44 18.10 -11.82
CA ALA A 342 -8.88 17.95 -11.53
C ALA A 342 -9.75 18.78 -12.48
N ALA A 343 -9.34 20.01 -12.81
CA ALA A 343 -10.08 20.86 -13.73
C ALA A 343 -10.03 20.34 -15.18
N GLN A 344 -8.88 19.82 -15.63
CA GLN A 344 -8.70 19.23 -16.96
C GLN A 344 -9.60 18.01 -17.19
N LEU A 345 -9.82 17.21 -16.14
CA LEU A 345 -10.70 16.03 -16.16
C LEU A 345 -12.16 16.33 -15.77
N ALA A 346 -12.52 17.61 -15.66
CA ALA A 346 -13.85 18.06 -15.24
C ALA A 346 -14.32 17.42 -13.92
N VAL A 347 -13.40 17.23 -12.95
CA VAL A 347 -13.69 16.71 -11.62
C VAL A 347 -14.02 17.86 -10.68
N SER A 348 -15.24 17.88 -10.16
CA SER A 348 -15.69 18.88 -9.20
C SER A 348 -15.40 18.47 -7.75
N GLY A 349 -15.42 19.45 -6.83
CA GLY A 349 -15.36 19.15 -5.40
C GLY A 349 -16.54 18.29 -4.91
N ALA A 350 -17.70 18.37 -5.58
CA ALA A 350 -18.84 17.53 -5.27
C ALA A 350 -18.59 16.05 -5.65
N ASP A 351 -17.88 15.80 -6.76
CA ASP A 351 -17.50 14.45 -7.17
C ASP A 351 -16.57 13.82 -6.15
N LEU A 352 -15.54 14.55 -5.70
CA LEU A 352 -14.63 14.10 -4.64
C LEU A 352 -15.37 13.77 -3.34
N GLN A 353 -16.37 14.58 -2.94
CA GLN A 353 -17.18 14.27 -1.74
C GLN A 353 -18.04 13.01 -1.92
N ARG A 354 -18.62 12.79 -3.11
CA ARG A 354 -19.39 11.57 -3.42
C ARG A 354 -18.49 10.33 -3.39
N TRP A 355 -17.32 10.39 -4.04
CA TRP A 355 -16.35 9.29 -4.02
C TRP A 355 -15.88 8.99 -2.60
N LYS A 356 -15.60 10.03 -1.81
CA LYS A 356 -15.26 9.88 -0.38
C LYS A 356 -16.32 9.09 0.38
N LEU A 357 -17.60 9.43 0.21
CA LEU A 357 -18.71 8.72 0.86
C LEU A 357 -18.73 7.24 0.44
N ASN A 358 -18.61 6.98 -0.86
CA ASN A 358 -18.61 5.63 -1.42
C ASN A 358 -17.47 4.78 -0.83
N PHE A 359 -16.24 5.31 -0.80
CA PHE A 359 -15.09 4.59 -0.26
C PHE A 359 -15.14 4.42 1.26
N LYS A 360 -15.69 5.39 2.02
CA LYS A 360 -15.94 5.22 3.47
C LYS A 360 -16.92 4.08 3.72
N LEU A 361 -18.00 4.00 2.93
CA LEU A 361 -18.99 2.93 3.02
C LEU A 361 -18.39 1.56 2.68
N LEU A 362 -17.56 1.47 1.64
CA LEU A 362 -16.84 0.24 1.30
C LEU A 362 -15.85 -0.17 2.39
N ALA A 363 -15.03 0.76 2.90
CA ALA A 363 -14.09 0.48 3.98
C ALA A 363 -14.79 0.03 5.26
N GLN A 364 -15.90 0.68 5.63
CA GLN A 364 -16.69 0.30 6.80
C GLN A 364 -17.26 -1.12 6.68
N ARG A 365 -17.73 -1.53 5.49
CA ARG A 365 -18.21 -2.90 5.25
C ARG A 365 -17.11 -3.93 5.44
N VAL A 366 -15.89 -3.65 4.98
CA VAL A 366 -14.74 -4.55 5.16
C VAL A 366 -14.46 -4.77 6.64
N VAL A 367 -14.44 -3.69 7.44
CA VAL A 367 -14.25 -3.77 8.90
C VAL A 367 -15.39 -4.58 9.55
N GLN A 368 -16.64 -4.34 9.18
CA GLN A 368 -17.78 -5.06 9.74
C GLN A 368 -17.75 -6.56 9.41
N ASN A 369 -17.37 -6.92 8.17
CA ASN A 369 -17.26 -8.31 7.77
C ASN A 369 -16.18 -9.04 8.60
N GLU A 370 -14.98 -8.46 8.79
CA GLU A 370 -13.93 -9.07 9.61
C GLU A 370 -14.40 -9.29 11.06
N VAL A 371 -15.03 -8.28 11.68
CA VAL A 371 -15.55 -8.37 13.05
C VAL A 371 -16.60 -9.48 13.18
N ASN A 372 -17.44 -9.69 12.16
CA ASN A 372 -18.48 -10.72 12.15
C ASN A 372 -17.91 -12.15 11.95
N PHE A 373 -16.74 -12.32 11.33
CA PHE A 373 -16.11 -13.62 11.12
C PHE A 373 -15.13 -14.03 12.23
N THR A 374 -14.82 -13.13 13.19
CA THR A 374 -14.01 -13.47 14.36
C THR A 374 -14.87 -13.54 15.63
N PRO A 375 -15.25 -14.73 16.13
CA PRO A 375 -15.97 -14.85 17.40
C PRO A 375 -15.11 -14.30 18.54
N GLU A 376 -15.75 -13.73 19.57
CA GLU A 376 -15.13 -13.16 20.77
C GLU A 376 -13.97 -14.03 21.28
N ARG A 377 -12.74 -13.54 21.09
CA ARG A 377 -11.54 -14.24 21.54
C ARG A 377 -11.15 -13.71 22.91
N ASP A 378 -11.51 -14.47 23.95
CA ASP A 378 -10.98 -14.29 25.30
C ASP A 378 -9.46 -14.56 25.31
N GLY A 379 -8.66 -13.51 25.20
CA GLY A 379 -7.20 -13.57 25.30
C GLY A 379 -6.54 -12.20 25.27
N PHE A 380 -5.50 -12.00 26.08
CA PHE A 380 -4.72 -10.75 26.20
C PHE A 380 -3.79 -10.45 25.00
N THR A 381 -4.00 -11.09 23.84
CA THR A 381 -3.12 -11.02 22.67
C THR A 381 -3.80 -10.29 21.53
N ALA A 382 -3.21 -9.19 21.06
CA ALA A 382 -3.69 -8.41 19.92
C ALA A 382 -3.86 -9.27 18.66
N THR A 383 -4.89 -8.92 17.86
CA THR A 383 -5.17 -9.53 16.56
C THR A 383 -3.98 -9.40 15.62
N GLY A 384 -3.76 -10.42 14.79
CA GLY A 384 -2.62 -10.43 13.87
C GLY A 384 -2.79 -9.38 12.77
N TRP A 385 -1.85 -8.44 12.65
CA TRP A 385 -1.78 -7.52 11.52
C TRP A 385 -1.34 -8.29 10.27
N LYS A 386 -2.27 -8.87 9.53
CA LYS A 386 -1.90 -9.79 8.42
C LYS A 386 -2.26 -9.30 7.04
N SER A 387 -3.25 -8.43 6.92
CA SER A 387 -3.72 -7.94 5.62
C SER A 387 -4.00 -6.45 5.70
N PRO A 388 -3.75 -5.71 4.61
CA PRO A 388 -4.11 -4.31 4.55
C PRO A 388 -5.63 -4.17 4.50
N LEU A 389 -6.14 -3.09 5.07
CA LEU A 389 -7.57 -2.79 5.04
C LEU A 389 -8.05 -2.52 3.60
N LEU A 390 -7.22 -1.80 2.82
CA LEU A 390 -7.44 -1.51 1.42
C LEU A 390 -6.34 -2.14 0.57
N ARG A 391 -6.71 -2.76 -0.55
CA ARG A 391 -5.77 -3.34 -1.52
C ARG A 391 -5.09 -2.25 -2.34
N SER A 392 -3.98 -2.57 -3.01
CA SER A 392 -3.27 -1.63 -3.90
C SER A 392 -4.17 -0.97 -4.95
N SER A 393 -5.04 -1.77 -5.56
CA SER A 393 -6.00 -1.35 -6.58
C SER A 393 -7.35 -0.95 -6.00
N TRP A 394 -7.43 -0.59 -4.70
CA TRP A 394 -8.68 -0.16 -4.06
C TRP A 394 -9.44 0.95 -4.79
N PRO A 395 -8.81 1.89 -5.54
CA PRO A 395 -9.56 2.87 -6.32
C PRO A 395 -10.50 2.23 -7.37
N TYR A 396 -10.15 1.05 -7.86
CA TYR A 396 -10.96 0.26 -8.80
C TYR A 396 -11.92 -0.73 -8.11
N SER A 397 -11.76 -0.96 -6.81
CA SER A 397 -12.58 -1.93 -6.05
C SER A 397 -14.10 -1.77 -6.20
N PRO A 398 -14.68 -0.56 -6.45
CA PRO A 398 -16.11 -0.46 -6.73
C PRO A 398 -16.53 -1.35 -7.93
N LEU A 399 -15.73 -1.40 -9.00
CA LEU A 399 -16.05 -2.18 -10.21
C LEU A 399 -16.11 -3.68 -9.92
N TYR A 400 -15.28 -4.16 -8.99
CA TYR A 400 -15.31 -5.56 -8.56
C TYR A 400 -16.64 -5.96 -7.90
N LEU A 401 -17.42 -5.00 -7.35
CA LEU A 401 -18.74 -5.27 -6.80
C LEU A 401 -19.74 -5.77 -7.86
N MET A 402 -19.53 -5.45 -9.14
CA MET A 402 -20.36 -6.00 -10.23
C MET A 402 -20.03 -7.46 -10.47
N VAL A 403 -18.74 -7.80 -10.50
CA VAL A 403 -18.24 -9.18 -10.64
C VAL A 403 -18.74 -10.05 -9.49
N ASP A 404 -18.53 -9.60 -8.26
CA ASP A 404 -18.93 -10.33 -7.04
C ASP A 404 -20.44 -10.60 -7.00
N LYS A 405 -21.27 -9.72 -7.58
CA LYS A 405 -22.73 -9.92 -7.64
C LYS A 405 -23.18 -10.87 -8.71
N LEU A 406 -22.56 -10.82 -9.89
CA LEU A 406 -22.83 -11.83 -10.92
C LEU A 406 -22.49 -13.23 -10.42
N GLU A 407 -21.39 -13.39 -9.68
CA GLU A 407 -21.02 -14.67 -9.07
C GLU A 407 -21.98 -15.11 -7.96
N LYS A 408 -22.52 -14.16 -7.18
CA LYS A 408 -23.45 -14.46 -6.07
C LYS A 408 -24.92 -14.55 -6.49
N GLY A 409 -25.27 -14.14 -7.71
CA GLY A 409 -26.63 -14.21 -8.26
C GLY A 409 -27.64 -13.26 -7.60
N THR A 410 -27.20 -12.12 -7.03
CA THR A 410 -28.13 -11.16 -6.40
C THR A 410 -28.60 -10.08 -7.40
N PRO A 411 -29.92 -9.78 -7.50
CA PRO A 411 -30.45 -8.90 -8.54
C PRO A 411 -30.27 -7.40 -8.26
N LYS A 412 -29.88 -7.00 -7.04
CA LYS A 412 -29.72 -5.58 -6.67
C LYS A 412 -28.32 -5.29 -6.17
N LEU A 413 -27.83 -4.11 -6.52
CA LEU A 413 -26.59 -3.60 -5.98
C LEU A 413 -26.85 -2.97 -4.59
N ASP A 414 -26.79 -3.77 -3.52
CA ASP A 414 -27.22 -3.35 -2.16
C ASP A 414 -26.48 -2.15 -1.54
N LEU A 415 -25.35 -1.72 -2.12
CA LEU A 415 -24.45 -0.71 -1.52
C LEU A 415 -24.34 0.57 -2.32
N LEU A 416 -24.25 0.45 -3.64
CA LEU A 416 -23.98 1.54 -4.57
C LEU A 416 -24.73 1.26 -5.86
N ALA A 417 -25.38 2.27 -6.44
CA ALA A 417 -25.99 2.17 -7.76
C ALA A 417 -24.92 1.94 -8.85
N GLU A 418 -25.30 1.33 -9.97
CA GLU A 418 -24.35 0.98 -11.05
C GLU A 418 -23.63 2.21 -11.60
N SER A 419 -24.36 3.30 -11.85
CA SER A 419 -23.80 4.58 -12.29
C SER A 419 -22.75 5.11 -11.30
N ALA A 420 -23.01 5.01 -9.99
CA ALA A 420 -22.07 5.44 -8.97
C ALA A 420 -20.82 4.55 -8.91
N ILE A 421 -20.96 3.25 -9.21
CA ILE A 421 -19.85 2.31 -9.29
C ILE A 421 -18.96 2.63 -10.50
N ILE A 422 -19.55 2.83 -11.69
CA ILE A 422 -18.81 3.16 -12.91
C ILE A 422 -18.10 4.50 -12.75
N ASP A 423 -18.81 5.53 -12.29
CA ASP A 423 -18.25 6.88 -12.10
C ASP A 423 -17.09 6.86 -11.09
N THR A 424 -17.31 6.29 -9.89
CA THR A 424 -16.26 6.22 -8.85
C THR A 424 -15.10 5.34 -9.28
N GLY A 425 -15.39 4.18 -9.87
CA GLY A 425 -14.40 3.17 -10.22
C GLY A 425 -13.57 3.48 -11.46
N LEU A 426 -13.96 4.46 -12.29
CA LEU A 426 -13.21 4.85 -13.47
C LEU A 426 -12.65 6.27 -13.41
N ARG A 427 -13.41 7.26 -12.90
CA ARG A 427 -12.94 8.66 -12.89
C ARG A 427 -11.96 8.94 -11.76
N PHE A 428 -12.13 8.33 -10.59
CA PHE A 428 -11.19 8.53 -9.49
C PHE A 428 -9.81 7.92 -9.79
N PRO A 429 -9.69 6.69 -10.31
CA PRO A 429 -8.39 6.17 -10.74
C PRO A 429 -7.77 6.99 -11.88
N GLU A 430 -8.58 7.52 -12.81
CA GLU A 430 -8.09 8.38 -13.90
C GLU A 430 -7.43 9.65 -13.35
N LEU A 431 -8.05 10.27 -12.36
CA LEU A 431 -7.51 11.45 -11.69
C LEU A 431 -6.17 11.15 -11.00
N LEU A 432 -6.08 10.02 -10.29
CA LEU A 432 -4.86 9.61 -9.61
C LEU A 432 -3.73 9.25 -10.60
N GLU A 433 -4.04 8.55 -11.69
CA GLU A 433 -3.08 8.23 -12.75
C GLU A 433 -2.57 9.47 -13.46
N ALA A 434 -3.44 10.46 -13.70
CA ALA A 434 -3.04 11.76 -14.26
C ALA A 434 -2.14 12.57 -13.30
N CYS A 435 -2.13 12.25 -12.00
CA CYS A 435 -1.17 12.76 -11.01
C CYS A 435 0.13 11.94 -10.93
N GLY A 436 0.35 10.98 -11.85
CA GLY A 436 1.57 10.18 -11.94
C GLY A 436 1.59 8.95 -11.02
N MET A 437 0.43 8.47 -10.57
CA MET A 437 0.33 7.30 -9.69
C MET A 437 0.01 6.03 -10.49
N THR A 438 0.75 4.95 -10.25
CA THR A 438 0.46 3.65 -10.84
C THR A 438 -0.39 2.82 -9.88
N ILE A 439 -1.68 2.69 -10.17
CA ILE A 439 -2.63 2.01 -9.27
C ILE A 439 -2.73 0.52 -9.57
N ALA A 440 -2.71 0.18 -10.86
CA ALA A 440 -2.95 -1.16 -11.38
C ALA A 440 -2.07 -1.37 -12.61
N ASN A 441 -1.64 -2.61 -12.83
CA ASN A 441 -0.91 -2.97 -14.04
C ASN A 441 -1.86 -2.97 -15.27
N PRO A 442 -1.34 -2.94 -16.52
CA PRO A 442 -2.19 -2.88 -17.71
C PRO A 442 -3.25 -3.99 -17.80
N THR A 443 -2.96 -5.18 -17.29
CA THR A 443 -3.90 -6.31 -17.30
C THR A 443 -5.00 -6.12 -16.26
N GLU A 444 -4.65 -5.67 -15.05
CA GLU A 444 -5.63 -5.30 -14.03
C GLU A 444 -6.53 -4.16 -14.52
N CYS A 445 -5.98 -3.13 -15.16
CA CYS A 445 -6.76 -2.05 -15.77
C CYS A 445 -7.75 -2.60 -16.80
N LEU A 446 -7.31 -3.51 -17.69
CA LEU A 446 -8.20 -4.17 -18.65
C LEU A 446 -9.30 -4.96 -17.94
N MET A 447 -8.98 -5.69 -16.87
CA MET A 447 -9.93 -6.47 -16.09
C MET A 447 -10.97 -5.58 -15.40
N TYR A 448 -10.57 -4.44 -14.84
CA TYR A 448 -11.49 -3.48 -14.24
C TYR A 448 -12.38 -2.80 -15.29
N LEU A 449 -11.83 -2.46 -16.46
CA LEU A 449 -12.63 -1.96 -17.59
C LEU A 449 -13.61 -3.02 -18.09
N LEU A 450 -13.21 -4.29 -18.13
CA LEU A 450 -14.10 -5.40 -18.44
C LEU A 450 -15.24 -5.50 -17.43
N ALA A 451 -14.93 -5.37 -16.12
CA ALA A 451 -15.92 -5.37 -15.05
C ALA A 451 -16.95 -4.23 -15.17
N ALA A 452 -16.58 -3.08 -15.73
CA ALA A 452 -17.51 -1.97 -15.96
C ALA A 452 -18.64 -2.30 -16.96
N PHE A 453 -18.42 -3.28 -17.85
CA PHE A 453 -19.45 -3.78 -18.78
C PHE A 453 -20.37 -4.84 -18.17
N LEU A 454 -20.06 -5.33 -16.97
CA LEU A 454 -20.76 -6.46 -16.34
C LEU A 454 -21.89 -6.02 -15.40
N GLY A 455 -22.31 -4.76 -15.48
CA GLY A 455 -23.39 -4.22 -14.68
C GLY A 455 -24.77 -4.76 -15.11
N PRO A 456 -25.67 -5.07 -14.16
CA PRO A 456 -26.99 -5.64 -14.46
C PRO A 456 -27.91 -4.70 -15.25
N ASP A 457 -27.76 -3.38 -15.08
CA ASP A 457 -28.62 -2.36 -15.67
C ASP A 457 -28.05 -1.80 -17.00
N SER A 458 -26.91 -2.33 -17.47
CA SER A 458 -26.23 -1.90 -18.70
C SER A 458 -25.97 -0.38 -18.77
N LYS A 459 -25.64 0.24 -17.63
CA LYS A 459 -25.39 1.69 -17.50
C LYS A 459 -24.17 2.16 -18.29
N PHE A 460 -23.31 1.25 -18.73
CA PHE A 460 -22.21 1.55 -19.65
C PHE A 460 -22.69 2.15 -21.00
N LEU A 461 -23.96 1.96 -21.37
CA LEU A 461 -24.57 2.54 -22.57
C LEU A 461 -24.93 4.03 -22.41
N GLU A 462 -25.01 4.54 -21.19
CA GLU A 462 -25.31 5.95 -20.96
C GLU A 462 -24.15 6.81 -21.51
N PRO A 463 -24.42 7.92 -22.21
CA PRO A 463 -23.39 8.69 -22.92
C PRO A 463 -22.20 9.10 -22.05
N ASP A 464 -22.48 9.52 -20.82
CA ASP A 464 -21.45 9.98 -19.87
C ASP A 464 -20.52 8.84 -19.46
N HIS A 465 -21.08 7.64 -19.18
CA HIS A 465 -20.29 6.47 -18.80
C HIS A 465 -19.52 5.88 -19.98
N SER A 466 -20.17 5.75 -21.13
CA SER A 466 -19.54 5.27 -22.36
C SER A 466 -18.35 6.15 -22.75
N ALA A 467 -18.49 7.48 -22.66
CA ALA A 467 -17.40 8.42 -22.94
C ALA A 467 -16.20 8.25 -21.98
N VAL A 468 -16.44 7.99 -20.69
CA VAL A 468 -15.36 7.70 -19.73
C VAL A 468 -14.69 6.37 -20.06
N ILE A 469 -15.47 5.32 -20.30
CA ILE A 469 -14.96 3.98 -20.65
C ILE A 469 -14.08 4.04 -21.90
N GLU A 470 -14.54 4.65 -22.99
CA GLU A 470 -13.77 4.75 -24.23
C GLU A 470 -12.49 5.56 -24.07
N ARG A 471 -12.52 6.63 -23.27
CA ARG A 471 -11.32 7.41 -22.97
C ARG A 471 -10.28 6.57 -22.22
N ARG A 472 -10.72 5.79 -21.22
CA ARG A 472 -9.84 4.87 -20.48
C ARG A 472 -9.31 3.75 -21.37
N LEU A 473 -10.14 3.19 -22.26
CA LEU A 473 -9.71 2.21 -23.25
C LEU A 473 -8.67 2.80 -24.20
N GLY A 474 -8.86 4.04 -24.68
CA GLY A 474 -7.91 4.74 -25.55
C GLY A 474 -6.55 4.96 -24.89
N ALA A 475 -6.53 5.33 -23.60
CA ALA A 475 -5.29 5.44 -22.82
C ALA A 475 -4.56 4.08 -22.72
N LEU A 476 -5.30 3.00 -22.47
CA LEU A 476 -4.75 1.65 -22.39
C LEU A 476 -4.25 1.14 -23.76
N ARG A 477 -4.93 1.45 -24.85
CA ARG A 477 -4.48 1.15 -26.23
C ARG A 477 -3.17 1.86 -26.55
N SER A 478 -3.02 3.12 -26.13
CA SER A 478 -1.79 3.90 -26.32
C SER A 478 -0.59 3.25 -25.62
N LEU A 479 -0.81 2.62 -24.46
CA LEU A 479 0.21 1.82 -23.77
C LEU A 479 0.52 0.50 -24.51
N ALA A 480 -0.50 -0.12 -25.12
CA ALA A 480 -0.38 -1.37 -25.87
C ALA A 480 0.30 -1.22 -27.24
N ALA A 481 0.35 -0.01 -27.80
CA ALA A 481 0.90 0.27 -29.13
C ALA A 481 2.40 -0.05 -29.28
N GLY A 482 3.14 -0.26 -28.19
CA GLY A 482 4.58 -0.54 -28.16
C GLY A 482 5.03 -1.90 -28.74
N GLY A 483 4.14 -2.68 -29.37
CA GLY A 483 4.50 -3.88 -30.14
C GLY A 483 4.84 -5.15 -29.34
N GLY A 484 4.95 -5.07 -28.01
CA GLY A 484 5.20 -6.21 -27.13
C GLY A 484 3.93 -6.76 -26.44
N ALA A 485 4.06 -7.91 -25.79
CA ALA A 485 3.01 -8.48 -24.96
C ALA A 485 2.83 -7.64 -23.68
N VAL A 486 1.89 -6.67 -23.73
CA VAL A 486 1.60 -5.75 -22.61
C VAL A 486 0.76 -6.41 -21.52
N PHE A 487 -0.10 -7.35 -21.90
CA PHE A 487 -1.00 -8.05 -20.97
C PHE A 487 -0.45 -9.41 -20.52
N ALA A 488 -0.64 -9.73 -19.25
CA ALA A 488 -0.25 -10.97 -18.59
C ALA A 488 -1.50 -11.72 -18.09
N PHE A 489 -2.25 -12.30 -19.03
CA PHE A 489 -3.55 -12.94 -18.75
C PHE A 489 -3.45 -14.20 -17.87
N GLU A 490 -2.29 -14.83 -17.82
CA GLU A 490 -2.07 -16.11 -17.15
C GLU A 490 -1.88 -15.96 -15.64
N THR A 491 -1.25 -14.87 -15.20
CA THR A 491 -0.79 -14.71 -13.82
C THR A 491 -1.58 -13.66 -13.03
N THR A 492 -2.18 -12.69 -13.72
CA THR A 492 -2.89 -11.57 -13.09
C THR A 492 -4.23 -11.99 -12.50
N LYS A 493 -4.51 -11.47 -11.30
CA LYS A 493 -5.81 -11.57 -10.61
C LYS A 493 -6.19 -10.20 -10.08
N ILE A 494 -7.47 -9.82 -10.20
CA ILE A 494 -7.99 -8.66 -9.49
C ILE A 494 -8.44 -9.07 -8.09
N GLU A 495 -8.23 -8.18 -7.14
CA GLU A 495 -8.56 -8.38 -5.71
C GLU A 495 -7.95 -9.67 -5.11
N ASP A 496 -6.84 -10.16 -5.68
CA ASP A 496 -6.19 -11.46 -5.39
C ASP A 496 -7.13 -12.69 -5.48
N ARG A 497 -8.32 -12.51 -6.04
CA ARG A 497 -9.41 -13.50 -6.05
C ARG A 497 -9.72 -13.98 -7.45
N LYS A 498 -10.09 -13.05 -8.33
CA LYS A 498 -10.65 -13.37 -9.64
C LYS A 498 -9.56 -13.37 -10.70
N SER A 499 -9.34 -14.53 -11.34
CA SER A 499 -8.44 -14.66 -12.48
C SER A 499 -9.03 -14.02 -13.73
N PHE A 500 -8.16 -13.61 -14.67
CA PHE A 500 -8.60 -13.15 -15.99
C PHE A 500 -9.46 -14.19 -16.68
N TYR A 501 -9.10 -15.48 -16.62
CA TYR A 501 -9.88 -16.58 -17.22
C TYR A 501 -11.34 -16.58 -16.77
N GLY A 502 -11.58 -16.60 -15.45
CA GLY A 502 -12.94 -16.64 -14.93
C GLY A 502 -13.72 -15.34 -15.18
N LEU A 503 -13.03 -14.20 -15.31
CA LEU A 503 -13.67 -12.93 -15.62
C LEU A 503 -14.04 -12.84 -17.11
N TYR A 504 -13.16 -13.34 -17.97
CA TYR A 504 -13.36 -13.35 -19.42
C TYR A 504 -14.53 -14.23 -19.83
N GLN A 505 -14.71 -15.41 -19.21
CA GLN A 505 -15.89 -16.25 -19.42
C GLN A 505 -17.19 -15.52 -19.08
N LEU A 506 -17.26 -14.91 -17.88
CA LEU A 506 -18.42 -14.08 -17.49
C LEU A 506 -18.69 -12.96 -18.49
N ALA A 507 -17.63 -12.33 -19.00
CA ALA A 507 -17.77 -11.28 -19.98
C ALA A 507 -18.27 -11.76 -21.34
N LEU A 508 -17.87 -12.95 -21.79
CA LEU A 508 -18.40 -13.57 -23.01
C LEU A 508 -19.90 -13.87 -22.87
N ASP A 509 -20.33 -14.40 -21.72
CA ASP A 509 -21.75 -14.67 -21.42
C ASP A 509 -22.59 -13.39 -21.43
N VAL A 510 -22.10 -12.35 -20.73
CA VAL A 510 -22.76 -11.03 -20.69
C VAL A 510 -22.75 -10.37 -22.06
N PHE A 511 -21.67 -10.50 -22.83
CA PHE A 511 -21.60 -9.91 -24.16
C PHE A 511 -22.61 -10.54 -25.13
N GLN A 512 -22.78 -11.87 -25.07
CA GLN A 512 -23.75 -12.56 -25.91
C GLN A 512 -25.19 -12.15 -25.60
N SER A 513 -25.49 -11.81 -24.35
CA SER A 513 -26.85 -11.48 -23.89
C SER A 513 -27.18 -9.99 -23.94
N SER A 514 -26.22 -9.13 -23.55
CA SER A 514 -26.47 -7.72 -23.22
C SER A 514 -25.38 -6.75 -23.72
N SER A 515 -24.60 -7.10 -24.76
CA SER A 515 -23.57 -6.19 -25.30
C SER A 515 -24.10 -5.01 -26.10
N TYR A 516 -25.29 -5.14 -26.70
CA TYR A 516 -25.87 -4.20 -27.66
C TYR A 516 -24.91 -3.82 -28.82
N GLY A 517 -23.89 -4.64 -29.11
CA GLY A 517 -22.88 -4.35 -30.12
C GLY A 517 -21.96 -3.16 -29.81
N HIS A 518 -21.76 -2.83 -28.53
CA HIS A 518 -20.84 -1.77 -28.11
C HIS A 518 -19.40 -2.07 -28.54
N ALA A 519 -18.79 -1.15 -29.30
CA ALA A 519 -17.48 -1.35 -29.91
C ALA A 519 -16.37 -1.51 -28.86
N GLY A 520 -16.33 -0.67 -27.82
CA GLY A 520 -15.40 -0.82 -26.69
C GLY A 520 -15.43 -2.18 -26.03
N PHE A 521 -16.63 -2.72 -25.73
CA PHE A 521 -16.77 -4.04 -25.13
C PHE A 521 -16.22 -5.13 -26.08
N GLY A 522 -16.55 -5.05 -27.37
CA GLY A 522 -15.98 -5.93 -28.38
C GLY A 522 -14.45 -5.86 -28.44
N SER A 523 -13.88 -4.65 -28.34
CA SER A 523 -12.43 -4.46 -28.37
C SER A 523 -11.70 -5.10 -27.19
N VAL A 524 -12.27 -5.04 -25.98
CA VAL A 524 -11.72 -5.71 -24.80
C VAL A 524 -11.74 -7.22 -24.96
N LEU A 525 -12.82 -7.76 -25.54
CA LEU A 525 -12.91 -9.20 -25.83
C LEU A 525 -11.90 -9.66 -26.89
N MET A 526 -11.53 -8.78 -27.83
CA MET A 526 -10.51 -9.06 -28.83
C MET A 526 -9.10 -9.06 -28.25
N ALA A 527 -8.82 -8.39 -27.12
CA ALA A 527 -7.46 -8.25 -26.58
C ALA A 527 -6.67 -9.58 -26.44
N PRO A 528 -7.20 -10.66 -25.83
CA PRO A 528 -6.46 -11.92 -25.70
C PRO A 528 -6.42 -12.76 -27.00
N LEU A 529 -7.08 -12.33 -28.07
CA LEU A 529 -7.15 -13.08 -29.33
C LEU A 529 -5.99 -12.79 -30.28
N ALA A 530 -5.14 -11.80 -29.97
CA ALA A 530 -3.91 -11.57 -30.70
C ALA A 530 -2.98 -12.81 -30.63
N GLN A 531 -2.21 -13.05 -31.68
CA GLN A 531 -1.41 -14.27 -31.86
C GLN A 531 -0.26 -14.38 -30.84
N GLN A 532 0.18 -13.26 -30.26
CA GLN A 532 1.21 -13.25 -29.22
C GLN A 532 0.76 -13.88 -27.90
N TYR A 533 -0.54 -14.04 -27.68
CA TYR A 533 -1.10 -14.65 -26.48
C TYR A 533 -1.40 -16.13 -26.68
N ASP A 534 -1.57 -16.84 -25.56
CA ASP A 534 -1.83 -18.28 -25.53
C ASP A 534 -3.03 -18.67 -26.40
N VAL A 535 -2.85 -19.72 -27.22
CA VAL A 535 -3.87 -20.25 -28.14
C VAL A 535 -5.17 -20.64 -27.43
N ARG A 536 -5.12 -20.97 -26.13
CA ARG A 536 -6.31 -21.29 -25.33
C ARG A 536 -7.40 -20.23 -25.41
N TRP A 537 -7.03 -18.95 -25.47
CA TRP A 537 -7.99 -17.84 -25.56
C TRP A 537 -8.74 -17.86 -26.88
N ARG A 538 -8.02 -18.09 -27.98
CA ARG A 538 -8.60 -18.27 -29.31
C ARG A 538 -9.46 -19.53 -29.37
N ASN A 539 -8.98 -20.65 -28.86
CA ASN A 539 -9.74 -21.90 -28.83
C ASN A 539 -11.08 -21.77 -28.09
N MET A 540 -11.10 -21.13 -26.93
CA MET A 540 -12.33 -20.88 -26.17
C MET A 540 -13.34 -20.07 -26.97
N VAL A 541 -12.94 -18.91 -27.51
CA VAL A 541 -13.88 -18.04 -28.24
C VAL A 541 -14.36 -18.67 -29.54
N TRP A 542 -13.45 -19.25 -30.32
CA TRP A 542 -13.79 -19.76 -31.65
C TRP A 542 -14.50 -21.11 -31.64
N SER A 543 -14.40 -21.86 -30.54
CA SER A 543 -15.06 -23.17 -30.42
C SER A 543 -16.32 -23.11 -29.55
N GLU A 544 -16.27 -22.45 -28.39
CA GLU A 544 -17.37 -22.44 -27.41
C GLU A 544 -18.25 -21.20 -27.54
N TYR A 545 -17.65 -20.03 -27.78
CA TYR A 545 -18.36 -18.74 -27.82
C TYR A 545 -18.43 -18.12 -29.22
N VAL A 546 -18.46 -18.94 -30.27
CA VAL A 546 -18.39 -18.46 -31.67
C VAL A 546 -19.51 -17.46 -32.01
N ALA A 547 -20.67 -17.58 -31.35
CA ALA A 547 -21.81 -16.67 -31.53
C ALA A 547 -21.48 -15.22 -31.15
N VAL A 548 -20.60 -15.00 -30.16
CA VAL A 548 -20.15 -13.67 -29.72
C VAL A 548 -19.47 -12.90 -30.86
N LEU A 549 -18.72 -13.59 -31.72
CA LEU A 549 -17.94 -12.97 -32.81
C LEU A 549 -18.82 -12.22 -33.82
N ARG A 550 -20.10 -12.60 -33.95
CA ARG A 550 -21.06 -11.90 -34.82
C ARG A 550 -21.40 -10.50 -34.33
N PHE A 551 -21.30 -10.27 -33.02
CA PHE A 551 -21.65 -9.01 -32.37
C PHE A 551 -20.45 -8.08 -32.16
N ILE A 552 -19.23 -8.54 -32.47
CA ILE A 552 -18.03 -7.70 -32.45
C ILE A 552 -18.08 -6.72 -33.62
N THR A 553 -18.16 -5.43 -33.29
CA THR A 553 -18.31 -4.30 -34.21
C THR A 553 -17.10 -3.37 -34.23
N CYS A 554 -16.10 -3.62 -33.39
CA CYS A 554 -14.94 -2.74 -33.26
C CYS A 554 -14.12 -2.64 -34.55
N GLY A 555 -13.60 -1.45 -34.84
CA GLY A 555 -12.69 -1.15 -35.93
C GLY A 555 -11.23 -1.43 -35.58
N GLU A 556 -10.35 -1.35 -36.59
CA GLU A 556 -8.91 -1.63 -36.40
C GLU A 556 -8.26 -0.67 -35.39
N HIS A 557 -8.63 0.61 -35.42
CA HIS A 557 -8.14 1.64 -34.49
C HIS A 557 -8.58 1.42 -33.04
N GLU A 558 -9.56 0.55 -32.80
CA GLU A 558 -10.04 0.20 -31.45
C GLU A 558 -9.36 -1.05 -30.90
N LEU A 559 -8.49 -1.71 -31.67
CA LEU A 559 -7.72 -2.88 -31.19
C LEU A 559 -6.62 -2.48 -30.20
N PHE A 560 -6.23 -3.43 -29.35
CA PHE A 560 -5.08 -3.31 -28.47
C PHE A 560 -3.80 -3.74 -29.20
N GLY A 561 -3.41 -2.95 -30.19
CA GLY A 561 -2.30 -3.23 -31.10
C GLY A 561 -2.73 -3.26 -32.56
N GLU A 562 -1.78 -3.52 -33.44
CA GLU A 562 -2.02 -3.54 -34.89
C GLU A 562 -2.76 -4.82 -35.31
N LEU A 563 -3.57 -4.72 -36.37
CA LEU A 563 -4.27 -5.90 -36.92
C LEU A 563 -3.30 -7.03 -37.29
N GLU A 564 -2.08 -6.71 -37.73
CA GLU A 564 -1.05 -7.71 -38.03
C GLU A 564 -0.74 -8.63 -36.85
N GLN A 565 -0.86 -8.16 -35.61
CA GLN A 565 -0.65 -9.00 -34.41
C GLN A 565 -1.73 -10.08 -34.24
N TYR A 566 -2.87 -9.94 -34.92
CA TYR A 566 -3.94 -10.95 -34.96
C TYR A 566 -3.79 -11.91 -36.15
N LEU A 567 -3.07 -11.49 -37.19
CA LEU A 567 -2.84 -12.24 -38.43
C LEU A 567 -1.52 -13.01 -38.42
N ARG A 568 -0.52 -12.55 -37.66
CA ARG A 568 0.84 -13.08 -37.65
C ARG A 568 1.29 -13.49 -36.25
N PRO A 569 1.97 -14.65 -36.09
CA PRO A 569 2.21 -15.68 -37.10
C PRO A 569 0.90 -16.34 -37.58
N ALA A 570 0.96 -17.00 -38.74
CA ALA A 570 -0.19 -17.76 -39.25
C ALA A 570 -0.45 -18.98 -38.35
N GLU A 571 -1.73 -19.19 -38.01
CA GLU A 571 -2.17 -20.21 -37.06
C GLU A 571 -1.73 -21.63 -37.51
N SER A 572 -1.26 -22.40 -36.53
CA SER A 572 -0.78 -23.77 -36.71
C SER A 572 -1.68 -24.81 -36.05
N ASP A 573 -2.52 -24.41 -35.10
CA ASP A 573 -3.46 -25.29 -34.43
C ASP A 573 -4.58 -25.75 -35.41
N ILE A 574 -4.62 -27.06 -35.67
CA ILE A 574 -5.56 -27.67 -36.63
C ILE A 574 -7.01 -27.59 -36.13
N VAL A 575 -7.23 -27.67 -34.82
CA VAL A 575 -8.57 -27.57 -34.22
C VAL A 575 -9.11 -26.17 -34.43
N LEU A 576 -8.28 -25.16 -34.14
CA LEU A 576 -8.65 -23.77 -34.34
C LEU A 576 -8.89 -23.40 -35.80
N LEU A 577 -8.04 -23.90 -36.71
CA LEU A 577 -8.23 -23.74 -38.16
C LEU A 577 -9.54 -24.36 -38.66
N ARG A 578 -9.96 -25.49 -38.08
CA ARG A 578 -11.27 -26.10 -38.36
C ARG A 578 -12.40 -25.20 -37.86
N SER A 579 -12.29 -24.68 -36.63
CA SER A 579 -13.26 -23.74 -36.07
C SER A 579 -13.39 -22.46 -36.90
N TYR A 580 -12.28 -21.90 -37.41
CA TYR A 580 -12.30 -20.77 -38.35
C TYR A 580 -13.06 -21.11 -39.64
N GLY A 581 -12.77 -22.26 -40.24
CA GLY A 581 -13.46 -22.71 -41.45
C GLY A 581 -14.96 -22.91 -41.24
N GLN A 582 -15.35 -23.51 -40.11
CA GLN A 582 -16.76 -23.68 -39.75
C GLN A 582 -17.46 -22.33 -39.56
N ALA A 583 -16.86 -21.40 -38.80
CA ALA A 583 -17.43 -20.08 -38.57
C ALA A 583 -17.67 -19.28 -39.85
N LEU A 584 -16.74 -19.37 -40.82
CA LEU A 584 -16.87 -18.74 -42.14
C LEU A 584 -18.02 -19.36 -42.96
N ASN A 585 -18.16 -20.69 -42.94
CA ASN A 585 -19.18 -21.38 -43.73
C ASN A 585 -20.59 -21.26 -43.12
N SER A 586 -20.68 -21.08 -41.80
CA SER A 586 -21.96 -21.05 -41.06
C SER A 586 -22.56 -19.64 -40.91
N ASN A 587 -22.06 -18.62 -41.61
CA ASN A 587 -22.51 -17.22 -41.49
C ASN A 587 -22.52 -16.70 -40.04
N LEU A 588 -21.61 -17.19 -39.20
CA LEU A 588 -21.48 -16.77 -37.81
C LEU A 588 -20.66 -15.48 -37.67
N LEU A 589 -20.02 -15.02 -38.75
CA LEU A 589 -19.22 -13.82 -38.79
C LEU A 589 -19.87 -12.77 -39.70
N ARG A 590 -19.79 -11.49 -39.33
CA ARG A 590 -20.19 -10.40 -40.23
C ARG A 590 -19.11 -10.21 -41.31
N PRO A 591 -19.46 -10.19 -42.60
CA PRO A 591 -18.50 -9.92 -43.67
C PRO A 591 -17.76 -8.60 -43.43
N GLY A 592 -16.43 -8.62 -43.59
CA GLY A 592 -15.57 -7.45 -43.39
C GLY A 592 -15.24 -7.12 -41.93
N SER A 593 -15.86 -7.76 -40.94
CA SER A 593 -15.48 -7.59 -39.54
C SER A 593 -14.07 -8.11 -39.26
N ILE A 594 -13.47 -7.67 -38.16
CA ILE A 594 -12.13 -8.13 -37.75
C ILE A 594 -12.12 -9.67 -37.56
N PRO A 595 -13.06 -10.30 -36.82
CA PRO A 595 -13.13 -11.75 -36.76
C PRO A 595 -13.19 -12.43 -38.13
N HIS A 596 -13.99 -11.92 -39.06
CA HIS A 596 -14.06 -12.47 -40.42
C HIS A 596 -12.72 -12.42 -41.14
N ARG A 597 -11.99 -11.30 -41.05
CA ARG A 597 -10.67 -11.13 -41.66
C ARG A 597 -9.63 -12.06 -41.04
N VAL A 598 -9.62 -12.20 -39.72
CA VAL A 598 -8.72 -13.10 -38.98
C VAL A 598 -8.95 -14.56 -39.42
N ALA A 599 -10.19 -15.05 -39.36
CA ALA A 599 -10.51 -16.41 -39.77
C ALA A 599 -10.15 -16.67 -41.24
N ASN A 600 -10.52 -15.75 -42.13
CA ASN A 600 -10.25 -15.89 -43.56
C ASN A 600 -8.73 -15.91 -43.84
N HIS A 601 -7.95 -15.04 -43.20
CA HIS A 601 -6.49 -15.00 -43.35
C HIS A 601 -5.85 -16.34 -42.96
N HIS A 602 -6.14 -16.85 -41.77
CA HIS A 602 -5.52 -18.08 -41.26
C HIS A 602 -5.91 -19.32 -42.07
N VAL A 603 -7.17 -19.44 -42.47
CA VAL A 603 -7.64 -20.53 -43.36
C VAL A 603 -6.97 -20.45 -44.73
N GLN A 604 -6.84 -19.26 -45.31
CA GLN A 604 -6.15 -19.09 -46.59
C GLN A 604 -4.65 -19.38 -46.48
N ALA A 605 -3.98 -18.91 -45.43
CA ALA A 605 -2.58 -19.18 -45.18
C ALA A 605 -2.31 -20.68 -45.04
N HIS A 606 -3.15 -21.42 -44.32
CA HIS A 606 -3.07 -22.88 -44.21
C HIS A 606 -3.29 -23.56 -45.57
N ARG A 607 -4.32 -23.18 -46.34
CA ARG A 607 -4.58 -23.73 -47.68
C ARG A 607 -3.40 -23.51 -48.64
N SER A 608 -2.77 -22.34 -48.60
CA SER A 608 -1.60 -22.02 -49.41
C SER A 608 -0.39 -22.86 -49.01
N LYS A 609 -0.14 -23.07 -47.71
CA LYS A 609 0.93 -23.98 -47.24
C LYS A 609 0.71 -25.41 -47.72
N VAL A 610 -0.52 -25.92 -47.66
CA VAL A 610 -0.86 -27.29 -48.11
C VAL A 610 -0.71 -27.45 -49.63
N LYS A 611 -1.06 -26.43 -50.43
CA LYS A 611 -0.89 -26.47 -51.90
C LYS A 611 0.57 -26.45 -52.36
N VAL A 612 1.50 -25.96 -51.54
CA VAL A 612 2.93 -25.85 -51.86
C VAL A 612 3.71 -27.12 -51.46
N MET A 613 3.14 -28.02 -50.64
CA MET A 613 3.69 -29.36 -50.44
C MET A 613 3.34 -30.26 -51.65
N PRO A 614 4.32 -30.81 -52.39
CA PRO A 614 4.02 -31.79 -53.43
C PRO A 614 3.45 -33.07 -52.79
N PRO A 615 2.53 -33.80 -53.46
CA PRO A 615 2.05 -35.07 -52.95
C PRO A 615 3.25 -36.02 -52.82
N LEU A 616 3.42 -36.62 -51.64
CA LEU A 616 4.32 -37.76 -51.43
C LEU A 616 3.99 -38.80 -52.50
N SER A 617 4.96 -39.06 -53.37
CA SER A 617 4.91 -40.04 -54.44
C SER A 617 4.55 -41.41 -53.90
N ALA A 618 3.30 -41.82 -54.09
CA ALA A 618 2.92 -43.22 -54.12
C ALA A 618 3.42 -43.81 -55.44
N GLY A 619 4.24 -44.87 -55.37
CA GLY A 619 4.56 -45.70 -56.53
C GLY A 619 6.03 -46.06 -56.64
N ASN A 620 6.40 -47.19 -56.04
CA ASN A 620 7.23 -48.20 -56.69
C ASN A 620 6.93 -49.56 -56.04
N ALA A 621 5.86 -50.20 -56.55
CA ALA A 621 5.72 -51.64 -56.47
C ALA A 621 6.75 -52.25 -57.43
N VAL A 622 7.80 -52.88 -56.89
CA VAL A 622 8.69 -53.75 -57.66
C VAL A 622 8.34 -55.19 -57.31
N ASP A 623 7.58 -55.76 -58.23
CA ASP A 623 7.55 -57.14 -58.71
C ASP A 623 8.53 -58.12 -58.04
N GLY A 624 8.02 -58.93 -57.11
CA GLY A 624 8.72 -60.08 -56.54
C GLY A 624 8.40 -61.35 -57.32
N ARG A 625 9.24 -61.68 -58.31
CA ARG A 625 9.22 -62.99 -58.97
C ARG A 625 9.80 -64.07 -58.04
N LEU A 626 8.97 -65.09 -57.81
CA LEU A 626 9.36 -66.42 -57.35
C LEU A 626 10.38 -67.05 -58.31
N GLN A 627 11.52 -67.50 -57.77
CA GLN A 627 12.31 -68.61 -58.31
C GLN A 627 12.98 -69.37 -57.17
N ASP A 628 12.52 -70.61 -56.99
CA ASP A 628 13.20 -71.85 -56.61
C ASP A 628 14.54 -71.80 -55.85
N ALA A 629 14.54 -72.46 -54.69
CA ALA A 629 15.62 -73.36 -54.29
C ALA A 629 15.09 -74.47 -53.38
N GLY A 630 14.96 -75.67 -53.94
CA GLY A 630 15.02 -76.91 -53.18
C GLY A 630 16.48 -77.35 -53.05
N ASN A 631 16.94 -77.49 -51.80
CA ASN A 631 17.72 -78.58 -51.21
C ASN A 631 18.30 -78.12 -49.86
#